data_AF-A0A223KK81-F1
#
_entry.id   AF-A0A223KK81-F1
#
_cell.length_a   1.000
_cell.length_b   1.000
_cell.length_c   1.000
_cell.angle_alpha   90.00
_cell.angle_beta   90.00
_cell.angle_gamma   90.00
#
_symmetry.space_group_name_H-M   'P 1'
#
loop_
_entity.id
_entity.type
_entity.pdbx_description
1 polymer ?
#
loop_
_entity_poly.entity_id
_entity_poly.type
_entity_poly.pdbx_seq_one_letter_code
_entity_poly.pdbx_strand_id
1 'polypeptide(L)'
;MKANYIVFSSVILGLSIIVSAWILGNAWRDSAETMRLQHVTLDQLQYENENIETPQLLDLSGLAMYLGITDDQAIKLMPRESGGETISQIPYVKINHQYYFPIKAIDNWLLENEMRHFE
;
A
#
# COMPACT_ATOMS: atom_id res chain seq x y z
N MET A 1 -44.27 -21.91 -36.06
CA MET A 1 -43.71 -21.62 -34.72
C MET A 1 -42.18 -21.38 -34.70
N LYS A 2 -41.48 -21.26 -35.84
CA LYS A 2 -40.00 -21.09 -35.85
C LYS A 2 -39.53 -19.62 -35.77
N ALA A 3 -40.31 -18.68 -36.28
CA ALA A 3 -39.96 -17.24 -36.27
C ALA A 3 -39.91 -16.64 -34.85
N ASN A 4 -40.71 -17.17 -33.92
CA ASN A 4 -40.80 -16.66 -32.54
C ASN A 4 -39.49 -16.89 -31.76
N TYR A 5 -38.74 -17.94 -32.07
CA TYR A 5 -37.46 -18.23 -31.40
C TYR A 5 -36.35 -17.25 -31.80
N ILE A 6 -36.36 -16.79 -33.06
CA ILE A 6 -35.38 -15.82 -33.56
C ILE A 6 -35.57 -14.47 -32.84
N VAL A 7 -36.83 -14.00 -32.75
CA VAL A 7 -37.16 -12.76 -32.06
C VAL A 7 -36.83 -12.85 -30.57
N PHE A 8 -37.12 -13.99 -29.93
CA PHE A 8 -36.80 -14.21 -28.51
C PHE A 8 -35.28 -14.17 -28.26
N SER A 9 -34.47 -14.75 -29.16
CA SER A 9 -33.00 -14.72 -29.05
C SER A 9 -32.43 -13.31 -29.18
N SER A 10 -32.99 -12.46 -30.06
CA SER A 10 -32.55 -11.06 -30.20
C SER A 10 -32.85 -10.21 -28.95
N VAL A 11 -33.97 -10.48 -28.28
CA VAL A 11 -34.34 -9.78 -27.04
C VAL A 11 -33.40 -10.16 -25.90
N ILE A 12 -33.07 -11.45 -25.76
CA ILE A 12 -32.12 -11.94 -24.74
C ILE A 12 -30.71 -11.40 -24.98
N LEU A 13 -30.24 -11.40 -26.23
CA LEU A 13 -28.94 -10.86 -26.59
C LEU A 13 -28.84 -9.37 -26.24
N GLY A 14 -29.86 -8.58 -26.59
CA GLY A 14 -29.92 -7.16 -26.23
C GLY A 14 -29.87 -6.94 -24.72
N LEU A 15 -30.59 -7.77 -23.95
CA LEU A 15 -30.62 -7.68 -22.49
C LEU A 15 -29.26 -8.01 -21.85
N SER A 16 -28.54 -9.00 -22.39
CA SER A 16 -27.19 -9.34 -21.91
C SER A 16 -26.18 -8.20 -22.14
N ILE A 17 -26.26 -7.50 -23.27
CA ILE A 17 -25.35 -6.39 -23.58
C ILE A 17 -25.58 -5.23 -22.61
N ILE A 18 -26.84 -4.93 -22.28
CA ILE A 18 -27.18 -3.86 -21.32
C ILE A 18 -26.65 -4.20 -19.92
N VAL A 19 -26.86 -5.44 -19.45
CA VAL A 19 -26.37 -5.87 -18.12
C VAL A 19 -24.84 -5.84 -18.07
N SER A 20 -24.15 -6.35 -19.10
CA SER A 20 -22.69 -6.33 -19.16
C SER A 20 -22.12 -4.90 -19.22
N ALA A 21 -22.75 -4.00 -19.99
CA ALA A 21 -22.34 -2.60 -20.05
C ALA A 21 -22.49 -1.89 -18.70
N TRP A 22 -23.51 -2.25 -17.91
CA TRP A 22 -23.72 -1.68 -16.58
C TRP A 22 -22.69 -2.16 -15.57
N ILE A 23 -22.34 -3.46 -15.60
CA ILE A 23 -21.29 -4.03 -14.75
C ILE A 23 -19.91 -3.45 -15.10
N LEU A 24 -19.56 -3.39 -16.39
CA LEU A 24 -18.31 -2.77 -16.84
C LEU A 24 -18.27 -1.27 -16.55
N GLY A 25 -19.39 -0.56 -16.73
CA GLY A 25 -19.50 0.85 -16.41
C GLY A 25 -19.31 1.12 -14.92
N ASN A 26 -19.87 0.27 -14.05
CA ASN A 26 -19.64 0.39 -12.60
C ASN A 26 -18.20 0.02 -12.23
N ALA A 27 -17.64 -1.05 -12.81
CA ALA A 27 -16.26 -1.46 -12.58
C ALA A 27 -15.24 -0.39 -13.04
N TRP A 28 -15.49 0.27 -14.18
CA TRP A 28 -14.66 1.37 -14.67
C TRP A 28 -14.86 2.66 -13.89
N ARG A 29 -16.08 2.94 -13.39
CA ARG A 29 -16.30 4.06 -12.46
C ARG A 29 -15.52 3.85 -11.16
N ASP A 30 -15.55 2.64 -10.61
CA ASP A 30 -14.74 2.29 -9.45
C ASP A 30 -13.23 2.34 -9.78
N SER A 31 -12.82 1.93 -10.98
CA SER A 31 -11.42 2.03 -11.42
C SER A 31 -10.96 3.47 -11.66
N ALA A 32 -11.84 4.33 -12.14
CA ALA A 32 -11.57 5.76 -12.35
C ALA A 32 -11.52 6.51 -11.01
N GLU A 33 -12.39 6.17 -10.06
CA GLU A 33 -12.28 6.61 -8.67
C GLU A 33 -11.03 6.04 -8.01
N THR A 34 -10.62 4.80 -8.31
CA THR A 34 -9.38 4.21 -7.78
C THR A 34 -8.13 4.88 -8.37
N MET A 35 -8.11 5.24 -9.67
CA MET A 35 -7.02 6.01 -10.28
C MET A 35 -7.00 7.46 -9.80
N ARG A 36 -8.17 8.08 -9.57
CA ARG A 36 -8.26 9.41 -8.95
C ARG A 36 -7.80 9.33 -7.49
N LEU A 37 -8.20 8.32 -6.73
CA LEU A 37 -7.75 8.07 -5.36
C LEU A 37 -6.28 7.68 -5.29
N GLN A 38 -5.68 7.05 -6.30
CA GLN A 38 -4.25 6.72 -6.30
C GLN A 38 -3.36 7.94 -6.59
N HIS A 39 -3.86 8.91 -7.37
CA HIS A 39 -3.19 10.21 -7.53
C HIS A 39 -3.50 11.17 -6.37
N VAL A 40 -4.72 11.11 -5.84
CA VAL A 40 -5.17 11.91 -4.68
C VAL A 40 -4.59 11.35 -3.38
N THR A 41 -4.24 10.08 -3.24
CA THR A 41 -3.56 9.57 -2.02
C THR A 41 -2.11 10.00 -1.94
N LEU A 42 -1.42 10.24 -3.07
CA LEU A 42 -0.10 10.87 -3.05
C LEU A 42 -0.19 12.35 -2.67
N ASP A 43 -1.19 13.08 -3.17
CA ASP A 43 -1.37 14.51 -2.85
C ASP A 43 -2.11 14.78 -1.50
N GLN A 44 -3.01 13.91 -1.05
CA GLN A 44 -3.77 14.05 0.22
C GLN A 44 -3.05 13.50 1.45
N LEU A 45 -2.02 12.66 1.30
CA LEU A 45 -1.09 12.42 2.42
C LEU A 45 -0.30 13.68 2.81
N GLN A 46 -0.33 14.73 1.98
CA GLN A 46 0.38 15.98 2.24
C GLN A 46 -0.52 17.12 2.74
N TYR A 47 -1.85 16.98 2.73
CA TYR A 47 -2.77 18.08 3.08
C TYR A 47 -3.87 17.77 4.11
N GLU A 48 -4.03 16.52 4.56
CA GLU A 48 -4.92 16.17 5.70
C GLU A 48 -4.10 15.64 6.89
N ASN A 49 -3.05 16.37 7.28
CA ASN A 49 -2.34 16.15 8.55
C ASN A 49 -2.28 17.43 9.37
N GLU A 50 -3.46 17.94 9.71
CA GLU A 50 -3.63 18.72 10.93
C GLU A 50 -4.38 17.79 11.90
N ASN A 51 -3.62 17.06 12.72
CA ASN A 51 -4.08 16.37 13.93
C ASN A 51 -4.57 14.91 13.86
N ILE A 52 -3.96 14.06 13.02
CA ILE A 52 -3.86 12.61 13.35
C ILE A 52 -2.43 12.15 13.03
N GLU A 53 -1.67 11.87 14.10
CA GLU A 53 -0.33 11.31 14.05
C GLU A 53 -0.34 9.84 13.58
N THR A 54 -0.85 9.56 12.38
CA THR A 54 -0.64 8.23 11.81
C THR A 54 0.85 8.09 11.49
N PRO A 55 1.57 7.11 12.09
CA PRO A 55 2.95 6.87 11.71
C PRO A 55 2.94 6.44 10.24
N GLN A 56 3.60 7.21 9.37
CA GLN A 56 3.91 6.73 8.03
C GLN A 56 4.78 5.47 8.21
N LEU A 57 4.25 4.32 7.79
CA LEU A 57 4.89 3.01 7.94
C LEU A 57 5.56 2.65 6.61
N LEU A 58 6.87 2.42 6.65
CA LEU A 58 7.65 1.97 5.51
C LEU A 58 7.73 0.44 5.47
N ASP A 59 7.61 -0.11 4.27
CA ASP A 59 8.06 -1.45 3.91
C ASP A 59 9.61 -1.50 3.91
N LEU A 60 10.22 -2.69 3.89
CA LEU A 60 11.65 -2.89 3.71
C LEU A 60 12.24 -2.11 2.52
N SER A 61 11.60 -2.13 1.35
CA SER A 61 12.03 -1.38 0.16
C SER A 61 11.90 0.13 0.37
N GLY A 62 10.83 0.54 1.07
CA GLY A 62 10.64 1.94 1.48
C GLY A 62 11.73 2.39 2.45
N LEU A 63 12.13 1.54 3.40
CA LEU A 63 13.22 1.79 4.33
C LEU A 63 14.57 1.91 3.62
N ALA A 64 14.86 1.01 2.67
CA ALA A 64 16.10 1.06 1.90
C ALA A 64 16.22 2.37 1.12
N MET A 65 15.14 2.77 0.44
CA MET A 65 15.06 4.05 -0.27
C MET A 65 15.19 5.24 0.68
N TYR A 66 14.56 5.17 1.86
CA TYR A 66 14.59 6.23 2.86
C TYR A 66 15.99 6.45 3.45
N LEU A 67 16.69 5.37 3.78
CA LEU A 67 18.05 5.40 4.31
C LEU A 67 19.12 5.62 3.23
N GLY A 68 18.76 5.59 1.94
CA GLY A 68 19.70 5.67 0.83
C GLY A 68 20.64 4.47 0.74
N ILE A 69 20.22 3.30 1.23
CA ILE A 69 21.00 2.05 1.27
C ILE A 69 20.45 1.02 0.28
N THR A 70 21.22 -0.04 0.02
CA THR A 70 20.73 -1.15 -0.81
C THR A 70 19.80 -2.07 -0.02
N ASP A 71 18.90 -2.78 -0.72
CA ASP A 71 17.99 -3.76 -0.11
C ASP A 71 18.76 -4.81 0.73
N ASP A 72 19.91 -5.27 0.25
CA ASP A 72 20.79 -6.21 0.97
C ASP A 72 21.28 -5.65 2.31
N GLN A 73 21.52 -4.34 2.38
CA GLN A 73 21.91 -3.66 3.62
C GLN A 73 20.70 -3.44 4.53
N ALA A 74 19.53 -3.13 3.96
CA ALA A 74 18.28 -3.02 4.72
C ALA A 74 17.88 -4.36 5.36
N ILE A 75 18.10 -5.49 4.67
CA ILE A 75 17.87 -6.84 5.22
C ILE A 75 18.73 -7.10 6.47
N LYS A 76 19.96 -6.56 6.52
CA LYS A 76 20.82 -6.70 7.71
C LYS A 76 20.30 -5.94 8.92
N LEU A 77 19.51 -4.89 8.69
CA LEU A 77 18.88 -4.08 9.75
C LEU A 77 17.55 -4.68 10.21
N MET A 78 17.00 -5.67 9.49
CA MET A 78 15.75 -6.30 9.91
C MET A 78 15.89 -7.03 11.25
N PRO A 79 14.79 -7.10 12.03
CA PRO A 79 14.75 -7.91 13.25
C PRO A 79 15.13 -9.37 12.93
N ARG A 80 16.15 -9.88 13.61
CA ARG A 80 16.58 -11.27 13.48
C ARG A 80 16.30 -12.03 14.77
N GLU A 81 15.78 -13.23 14.63
CA GLU A 81 15.62 -14.12 15.78
C GLU A 81 16.95 -14.77 16.11
N SER A 82 17.41 -14.57 17.34
CA SER A 82 18.63 -15.19 17.87
C SER A 82 18.31 -15.75 19.25
N GLY A 83 18.32 -17.09 19.37
CA GLY A 83 18.17 -17.75 20.67
C GLY A 83 16.79 -17.61 21.33
N GLY A 84 15.73 -17.34 20.57
CA GLY A 84 14.37 -17.19 21.09
C GLY A 84 13.98 -15.75 21.42
N GLU A 85 14.90 -14.79 21.24
CA GLU A 85 14.62 -13.36 21.34
C GLU A 85 14.74 -12.69 19.96
N THR A 86 13.78 -11.82 19.64
CA THR A 86 13.83 -10.99 18.43
C THR A 86 14.73 -9.79 18.71
N ILE A 87 15.95 -9.80 18.18
CA ILE A 87 16.89 -8.70 18.32
C ILE A 87 16.73 -7.80 17.10
N SER A 88 16.36 -6.53 17.32
CA SER A 88 16.32 -5.52 16.26
C SER A 88 17.17 -4.33 16.65
N GLN A 89 17.95 -3.83 15.69
CA GLN A 89 18.75 -2.62 15.86
C GLN A 89 17.93 -1.36 15.58
N ILE A 90 16.91 -1.46 14.74
CA ILE A 90 16.04 -0.35 14.34
C ILE A 90 14.63 -0.51 14.92
N PRO A 91 13.92 0.58 15.18
CA PRO A 91 12.52 0.54 15.58
C PRO A 91 11.65 -0.07 14.50
N TYR A 92 10.80 -1.03 14.87
CA TYR A 92 9.92 -1.72 13.94
C TYR A 92 8.57 -2.01 14.59
N VAL A 93 7.57 -2.20 13.74
CA VAL A 93 6.22 -2.65 14.11
C VAL A 93 5.92 -3.89 13.30
N LYS A 94 5.56 -4.98 14.00
CA LYS A 94 5.10 -6.21 13.35
C LYS A 94 3.59 -6.15 13.21
N ILE A 95 3.10 -6.12 11.97
CA ILE A 95 1.68 -6.19 11.66
C ILE A 95 1.45 -7.51 10.93
N ASN A 96 0.70 -8.41 11.54
CA ASN A 96 0.55 -9.80 11.10
C ASN A 96 1.92 -10.51 10.98
N HIS A 97 2.34 -10.81 9.75
CA HIS A 97 3.57 -11.53 9.43
C HIS A 97 4.59 -10.65 8.68
N GLN A 98 4.35 -9.34 8.62
CA GLN A 98 5.21 -8.38 7.92
C GLN A 98 5.73 -7.32 8.88
N TYR A 99 6.98 -6.93 8.66
CA TYR A 99 7.66 -5.90 9.43
C TYR A 99 7.51 -4.56 8.73
N TYR A 100 7.12 -3.54 9.48
CA TYR A 100 6.96 -2.17 9.04
C TYR A 100 7.82 -1.24 9.89
N PHE A 101 8.31 -0.18 9.29
CA PHE A 101 9.25 0.75 9.91
C PHE A 101 8.64 2.16 9.97
N PRO A 102 8.25 2.66 11.16
CA PRO A 102 7.69 4.00 11.28
C PRO A 102 8.74 5.07 10.99
N ILE A 103 8.49 5.97 10.04
CA ILE A 103 9.45 7.03 9.63
C ILE A 103 9.92 7.84 10.85
N LYS A 104 8.99 8.32 11.68
CA LYS A 104 9.32 9.10 12.89
C LYS A 104 10.23 8.35 13.86
N ALA A 105 10.07 7.03 13.97
CA ALA A 105 10.90 6.21 14.85
C ALA A 105 12.29 5.99 14.25
N ILE A 106 12.36 5.79 12.93
CA ILE A 106 13.62 5.75 12.19
C ILE A 106 14.35 7.09 12.33
N ASP A 107 13.69 8.23 12.15
CA ASP A 107 14.30 9.56 12.31
C ASP A 107 14.88 9.76 13.71
N ASN A 108 14.11 9.44 14.75
CA ASN A 108 14.60 9.51 16.13
C ASN A 108 15.80 8.59 16.36
N TRP A 109 15.79 7.39 15.78
CA TRP A 109 16.89 6.45 15.84
C TRP A 109 18.13 6.96 15.07
N LEU A 110 17.96 7.58 13.91
CA LEU A 110 19.07 8.22 13.18
C LEU A 110 19.67 9.34 14.02
N LEU A 111 18.85 10.25 14.53
CA LEU A 111 19.30 11.37 15.37
C LEU A 111 20.05 10.87 16.61
N GLU A 112 19.55 9.83 17.27
CA GLU A 112 20.21 9.26 18.45
C GLU A 112 21.56 8.60 18.11
N ASN A 113 21.67 7.90 16.97
CA ASN A 113 22.92 7.24 16.58
C ASN A 113 23.93 8.18 15.93
N GLU A 114 23.49 9.19 15.18
CA GLU A 114 24.38 10.22 14.64
C GLU A 114 24.98 11.06 15.77
N MET A 115 24.20 11.43 16.79
CA MET A 115 24.74 12.14 17.96
C MET A 115 25.75 11.30 18.76
N ARG A 116 25.60 9.97 18.82
CA ARG A 116 26.60 9.08 19.45
C ARG A 116 27.90 8.95 18.64
N HIS A 117 27.90 9.33 17.36
CA HIS A 117 29.10 9.21 16.53
C HIS A 117 30.03 10.43 16.60
N PHE A 118 29.62 11.51 17.29
CA PHE A 118 30.38 12.75 17.46
C PHE A 118 30.91 12.99 18.88
N GLU A 119 30.81 12.01 19.79
CA GLU A 119 31.45 12.05 21.12
C GLU A 119 32.76 11.23 21.18
#